data_AF-A0A1I6M5B5-F1
#
_entry.id   AF-A0A1I6M5B5-F1
#
_cell.length_a   1.000
_cell.length_b   1.000
_cell.length_c   1.000
_cell.angle_alpha   90.00
_cell.angle_beta   90.00
_cell.angle_gamma   90.00
#
_symmetry.space_group_name_H-M   'P 1'
#
loop_
_entity.id
_entity.type
_entity.pdbx_description
1 polymer ?
#
loop_
_entity_poly.entity_id
_entity_poly.type
_entity_poly.pdbx_seq_one_letter_code
_entity_poly.pdbx_strand_id
1 'polypeptide(L)'
;MTTPIVAPAGFVPTIGIAFSGQSGAEWVDRDNPLPTCEPSFRGAVPIVPGVSQTPRRGIAIACTGTGAVRLKLADGSEITLPVSPGLSIFPFQVQTLVPAGTTAIVTCHNLI
;
A
#
# COMPACT_ATOMS: atom_id res chain seq x y z
N MET A 1 -7.11 24.74 -12.05
CA MET A 1 -6.53 25.21 -10.77
C MET A 1 -6.95 24.24 -9.68
N THR A 2 -6.02 23.65 -8.94
CA THR A 2 -6.30 22.77 -7.80
C THR A 2 -6.22 23.56 -6.50
N THR A 3 -7.34 23.67 -5.77
CA THR A 3 -7.41 24.38 -4.50
C THR A 3 -6.83 23.52 -3.37
N PRO A 4 -5.88 24.02 -2.55
CA PRO A 4 -5.27 23.23 -1.50
C PRO A 4 -6.25 22.97 -0.34
N ILE A 5 -6.21 21.74 0.20
CA ILE A 5 -6.92 21.29 1.40
C ILE A 5 -6.12 21.71 2.64
N VAL A 6 -6.78 22.32 3.63
CA VAL A 6 -6.15 22.75 4.90
C VAL A 6 -6.88 22.10 6.08
N ALA A 7 -6.14 21.45 7.00
CA ALA A 7 -6.71 20.81 8.20
C ALA A 7 -6.47 21.64 9.48
N PRO A 8 -7.44 21.73 10.42
CA PRO A 8 -8.88 21.85 10.22
C PRO A 8 -9.41 23.24 10.64
N ALA A 9 -10.42 23.74 9.94
CA ALA A 9 -11.31 24.77 10.49
C ALA A 9 -12.17 24.12 11.59
N GLY A 10 -12.30 24.76 12.76
CA GLY A 10 -12.92 24.19 13.97
C GLY A 10 -14.41 23.83 13.89
N PHE A 11 -14.99 23.74 12.70
CA PHE A 11 -16.43 23.55 12.45
C PHE A 11 -16.75 22.53 11.34
N VAL A 12 -15.77 21.78 10.83
CA VAL A 12 -16.02 20.82 9.73
C VAL A 12 -16.50 19.48 10.32
N PRO A 13 -17.72 18.99 9.98
CA PRO A 13 -18.15 17.65 10.37
C PRO A 13 -17.25 16.59 9.72
N THR A 14 -17.13 15.40 10.32
CA THR A 14 -16.22 14.30 9.88
C THR A 14 -16.38 13.86 8.42
N ILE A 15 -17.43 14.31 7.74
CA ILE A 15 -17.79 13.98 6.35
C ILE A 15 -17.74 15.19 5.41
N GLY A 16 -17.05 16.28 5.78
CA GLY A 16 -16.84 17.45 4.90
C GLY A 16 -15.37 17.82 4.73
N ILE A 17 -15.04 18.52 3.63
CA ILE A 17 -13.71 19.12 3.40
C ILE A 17 -13.87 20.64 3.27
N ALA A 18 -13.06 21.40 3.99
CA ALA A 18 -12.94 22.84 3.79
C ALA A 18 -11.86 23.16 2.74
N PHE A 19 -12.20 23.98 1.74
CA PHE A 19 -11.27 24.46 0.72
C PHE A 19 -10.85 25.91 0.99
N SER A 20 -9.58 26.23 0.73
CA SER A 20 -9.11 27.61 0.86
C SER A 20 -9.85 28.55 -0.09
N GLY A 21 -10.33 29.70 0.44
CA GLY A 21 -11.06 30.71 -0.34
C GLY A 21 -12.57 30.47 -0.49
N GLN A 22 -13.13 29.43 0.14
CA GLN A 22 -14.59 29.24 0.23
C GLN A 22 -15.08 29.40 1.67
N SER A 23 -16.27 29.99 1.84
CA SER A 23 -16.91 30.22 3.15
C SER A 23 -17.59 28.97 3.74
N GLY A 24 -17.30 27.76 3.23
CA GLY A 24 -17.98 26.53 3.64
C GLY A 24 -17.16 25.26 3.40
N ALA A 25 -17.68 24.14 3.91
CA ALA A 25 -17.18 22.80 3.64
C ALA A 25 -18.08 22.11 2.60
N GLU A 26 -17.48 21.39 1.66
CA GLU A 26 -18.23 20.54 0.75
C GLU A 26 -18.41 19.14 1.35
N TRP A 27 -19.57 18.53 1.11
CA TRP A 27 -19.84 17.16 1.55
C TRP A 27 -19.00 16.16 0.76
N VAL A 28 -18.49 15.18 1.48
CA VAL A 28 -17.85 14.00 0.92
C VAL A 28 -18.89 12.89 0.82
N ASP A 29 -19.22 12.48 -0.40
CA ASP A 29 -20.16 11.40 -0.67
C ASP A 29 -19.74 10.58 -1.89
N ARG A 30 -20.65 9.77 -2.44
CA ARG A 30 -20.38 8.93 -3.62
C ARG A 30 -20.23 9.77 -4.89
N ASP A 31 -20.95 10.89 -4.99
CA ASP A 31 -21.01 11.77 -6.15
C ASP A 31 -19.93 12.87 -6.07
N ASN A 32 -19.41 13.16 -4.86
CA ASN A 32 -18.27 14.02 -4.57
C ASN A 32 -17.27 13.36 -3.60
N PRO A 33 -16.54 12.32 -4.04
CA PRO A 33 -15.60 11.63 -3.18
C PRO A 33 -14.38 12.52 -2.86
N LEU A 34 -13.82 12.34 -1.67
CA LEU A 34 -12.50 12.85 -1.31
C LEU A 34 -11.52 12.49 -2.45
N PRO A 35 -10.75 13.45 -3.00
CA PRO A 35 -9.70 13.15 -3.96
C PRO A 35 -8.55 12.46 -3.20
N THR A 36 -8.72 11.18 -2.86
CA THR A 36 -7.63 10.34 -2.40
C THR A 36 -6.85 9.95 -3.66
N CYS A 37 -5.59 10.38 -3.75
CA CYS A 37 -4.75 10.11 -4.91
C CYS A 37 -4.59 8.62 -5.22
N GLU A 38 -4.75 7.73 -4.24
CA GLU A 38 -4.61 6.29 -4.39
C GLU A 38 -5.74 5.53 -3.68
N PRO A 39 -6.49 4.65 -4.39
CA PRO A 39 -7.53 3.85 -3.76
C PRO A 39 -6.91 2.84 -2.78
N SER A 40 -7.55 2.61 -1.63
CA SER A 40 -7.13 1.57 -0.68
C SER A 40 -7.02 0.20 -1.34
N PHE A 41 -6.18 -0.68 -0.77
CA PHE A 41 -6.15 -2.08 -1.18
C PHE A 41 -7.49 -2.74 -0.88
N ARG A 42 -8.06 -3.42 -1.88
CA ARG A 42 -9.37 -4.09 -1.85
C ARG A 42 -9.27 -5.59 -1.59
N GLY A 43 -8.06 -6.16 -1.67
CA GLY A 43 -7.85 -7.58 -1.43
C GLY A 43 -6.37 -7.97 -1.43
N ALA A 44 -6.13 -9.26 -1.22
CA ALA A 44 -4.80 -9.83 -1.15
C ALA A 44 -4.79 -11.21 -1.81
N VAL A 45 -3.71 -11.55 -2.51
CA VAL A 45 -3.47 -12.86 -3.11
C VAL A 45 -2.17 -13.42 -2.54
N PRO A 46 -2.15 -14.65 -1.98
CA PRO A 46 -0.95 -15.23 -1.42
C PRO A 46 0.14 -15.42 -2.49
N ILE A 47 1.37 -15.06 -2.14
CA ILE A 47 2.55 -15.30 -2.97
C ILE A 47 3.13 -16.65 -2.58
N VAL A 48 3.20 -17.56 -3.55
CA VAL A 48 3.85 -18.86 -3.36
C VAL A 48 5.34 -18.70 -3.65
N PRO A 49 6.25 -19.06 -2.72
CA PRO A 49 7.68 -18.96 -2.93
C PRO A 49 8.13 -19.69 -4.21
N GLY A 50 8.96 -19.02 -5.02
CA GLY A 50 9.50 -19.57 -6.28
C GLY A 50 8.52 -19.62 -7.45
N VAL A 51 7.25 -19.30 -7.26
CA VAL A 51 6.25 -19.26 -8.34
C VAL A 51 6.05 -17.83 -8.80
N SER A 52 6.24 -17.60 -10.10
CA SER A 52 5.95 -16.31 -10.72
C SER A 52 4.44 -16.06 -10.79
N GLN A 53 4.03 -14.87 -10.36
CA GLN A 53 2.63 -14.43 -10.34
C GLN A 53 2.48 -13.07 -11.02
N THR A 54 1.26 -12.74 -11.42
CA THR A 54 0.95 -11.39 -11.94
C THR A 54 1.18 -10.34 -10.85
N PRO A 55 2.09 -9.37 -11.05
CA PRO A 55 2.35 -8.32 -10.08
C PRO A 55 1.10 -7.47 -9.80
N ARG A 56 0.96 -6.98 -8.56
CA ARG A 56 -0.15 -6.14 -8.11
C ARG A 56 0.37 -4.82 -7.53
N ARG A 57 -0.50 -4.03 -6.89
CA ARG A 57 -0.20 -2.64 -6.49
C ARG A 57 0.76 -2.53 -5.30
N GLY A 58 0.92 -3.60 -4.53
CA GLY A 58 1.84 -3.67 -3.42
C GLY A 58 2.03 -5.09 -2.92
N ILE A 59 2.86 -5.23 -1.88
CA ILE A 59 3.09 -6.48 -1.18
C ILE A 59 2.92 -6.27 0.33
N ALA A 60 2.22 -7.19 0.98
CA ALA A 60 2.24 -7.36 2.43
C ALA A 60 3.17 -8.52 2.79
N ILE A 61 4.07 -8.29 3.73
CA ILE A 61 5.03 -9.26 4.26
C ILE A 61 4.77 -9.39 5.75
N ALA A 62 4.22 -10.54 6.16
CA ALA A 62 4.08 -10.90 7.56
C ALA A 62 5.24 -11.81 7.95
N CYS A 63 5.98 -11.44 8.99
CA CYS A 63 7.20 -12.13 9.39
C CYS A 63 7.16 -12.52 10.88
N THR A 64 7.68 -13.69 11.21
CA THR A 64 7.74 -14.21 12.59
C THR A 64 9.13 -14.13 13.24
N GLY A 65 10.17 -13.83 12.46
CA GLY A 65 11.56 -13.77 12.93
C GLY A 65 12.41 -12.83 12.07
N THR A 66 13.44 -12.22 12.64
CA THR A 66 14.32 -11.31 11.89
C THR A 66 15.07 -12.04 10.77
N GLY A 67 15.26 -11.39 9.63
CA GLY A 67 16.05 -11.94 8.54
C GLY A 67 15.97 -11.10 7.28
N ALA A 68 16.14 -11.73 6.12
CA ALA A 68 16.04 -11.10 4.82
C ALA A 68 14.97 -11.76 3.96
N VAL A 69 14.32 -10.96 3.13
CA VAL A 69 13.36 -11.40 2.11
C VAL A 69 13.85 -10.91 0.76
N ARG A 70 14.01 -11.82 -0.20
CA ARG A 70 14.39 -11.48 -1.56
C ARG A 70 13.19 -11.55 -2.48
N LEU A 71 12.93 -10.47 -3.20
CA LEU A 71 11.77 -10.31 -4.06
C LEU A 71 12.23 -10.02 -5.49
N LYS A 72 11.54 -10.62 -6.46
CA LYS A 72 11.64 -10.24 -7.87
C LYS A 72 10.49 -9.32 -8.22
N LEU A 73 10.80 -8.15 -8.77
CA LEU A 73 9.85 -7.10 -9.11
C LEU A 73 9.29 -7.28 -10.53
N ALA A 74 8.26 -6.50 -10.87
CA ALA A 74 7.57 -6.55 -12.16
C ALA A 74 8.49 -6.25 -13.36
N ASP A 75 9.53 -5.44 -13.17
CA ASP A 75 10.54 -5.13 -14.19
C ASP A 75 11.63 -6.22 -14.32
N GLY A 76 11.53 -7.28 -13.51
CA GLY A 76 12.48 -8.38 -13.47
C GLY A 76 13.70 -8.14 -12.59
N SER A 77 13.86 -6.95 -12.03
CA SER A 77 14.90 -6.66 -11.03
C SER A 77 14.62 -7.39 -9.72
N GLU A 78 15.64 -7.50 -8.88
CA GLU A 78 15.52 -8.14 -7.58
C GLU A 78 15.97 -7.19 -6.46
N ILE A 79 15.29 -7.29 -5.32
CA ILE A 79 15.60 -6.52 -4.12
C ILE A 79 15.64 -7.45 -2.91
N THR A 80 16.58 -7.21 -2.00
CA THR A 80 16.65 -7.90 -0.71
C THR A 80 16.29 -6.91 0.40
N LEU A 81 15.23 -7.21 1.13
CA LEU A 81 14.73 -6.38 2.22
C LEU A 81 15.08 -7.03 3.57
N PRO A 82 15.74 -6.32 4.49
CA PRO A 82 15.80 -6.75 5.87
C PRO A 82 14.40 -6.64 6.49
N VAL A 83 13.98 -7.66 7.22
CA VAL A 83 12.68 -7.71 7.89
C VAL A 83 12.82 -8.07 9.35
N SER A 84 11.89 -7.58 10.15
CA SER A 84 11.73 -7.87 11.58
C SER A 84 10.34 -8.48 11.81
N PRO A 85 10.11 -9.13 12.96
CA PRO A 85 8.80 -9.67 13.30
C PRO A 85 7.70 -8.60 13.20
N GLY A 86 6.57 -8.96 12.58
CA GLY A 86 5.43 -8.07 12.36
C GLY A 86 4.98 -8.01 10.90
N LEU A 87 4.17 -7.01 10.59
CA LEU A 87 3.63 -6.75 9.26
C LEU A 87 4.34 -5.54 8.64
N SER A 88 4.86 -5.72 7.42
CA SER A 88 5.36 -4.63 6.58
C SER A 88 4.59 -4.60 5.27
N ILE A 89 4.25 -3.41 4.79
CA ILE A 89 3.55 -3.21 3.52
C ILE A 89 4.40 -2.29 2.66
N PHE A 90 4.67 -2.71 1.42
CA PHE A 90 5.46 -1.94 0.46
C PHE A 90 4.69 -1.73 -0.84
N PRO A 91 4.80 -0.54 -1.46
CA PRO A 91 4.19 -0.23 -2.76
C PRO A 91 5.02 -0.82 -3.91
N PHE A 92 5.44 -2.08 -3.78
CA PHE A 92 6.22 -2.79 -4.80
C PHE A 92 5.33 -3.72 -5.61
N GLN A 93 5.46 -3.65 -6.93
CA GLN A 93 4.86 -4.63 -7.81
C GLN A 93 5.72 -5.89 -7.82
N VAL A 94 5.37 -6.88 -6.99
CA VAL A 94 6.15 -8.10 -6.81
C VAL A 94 5.64 -9.21 -7.72
N GLN A 95 6.57 -9.79 -8.49
CA GLN A 95 6.32 -10.95 -9.33
C GLN A 95 6.50 -12.27 -8.57
N THR A 96 7.58 -12.37 -7.78
CA THR A 96 7.96 -13.62 -7.12
C THR A 96 8.65 -13.36 -5.78
N LEU A 97 8.34 -14.16 -4.76
CA LEU A 97 9.19 -14.33 -3.59
C LEU A 97 10.31 -15.32 -3.94
N VAL A 98 11.56 -14.86 -3.95
CA VAL A 98 12.72 -15.68 -4.32
C VAL A 98 13.17 -16.49 -3.10
N PRO A 99 13.04 -17.83 -3.10
CA PRO A 99 13.42 -18.63 -1.93
C PRO A 99 14.91 -18.55 -1.63
N ALA A 100 15.74 -18.51 -2.68
CA ALA A 100 17.19 -18.39 -2.57
C ALA A 100 17.58 -16.99 -2.02
N GLY A 101 18.13 -16.96 -0.82
CA GLY A 101 18.52 -15.71 -0.14
C GLY A 101 17.40 -15.09 0.70
N THR A 102 16.22 -15.70 0.75
CA THR A 102 15.22 -15.40 1.79
C THR A 102 15.54 -16.25 3.02
N THR A 103 15.93 -15.60 4.11
CA THR A 103 16.29 -16.25 5.38
C THR A 103 15.22 -16.10 6.45
N ALA A 104 14.33 -15.11 6.31
CA ALA A 104 13.23 -14.91 7.22
C ALA A 104 12.06 -15.88 6.92
N ILE A 105 11.39 -16.35 7.97
CA ILE A 105 10.12 -17.07 7.84
C ILE A 105 9.02 -16.03 7.59
N VAL A 106 8.46 -16.04 6.38
CA VAL A 106 7.49 -15.04 5.93
C VAL A 106 6.29 -15.63 5.23
N THR A 107 5.16 -14.95 5.39
CA THR A 107 3.99 -15.11 4.53
C THR A 107 3.80 -13.82 3.74
N CYS A 108 3.82 -13.93 2.42
CA CYS A 108 3.74 -12.78 1.51
C CYS A 108 2.42 -12.77 0.75
N HIS A 109 1.84 -11.58 0.54
CA HIS A 109 0.64 -11.41 -0.27
C HIS A 109 0.76 -10.22 -1.22
N ASN A 110 0.37 -10.42 -2.47
CA ASN A 110 0.19 -9.35 -3.46
C ASN A 110 -1.12 -8.61 -3.19
N LEU A 111 -1.07 -7.30 -3.02
CA LEU A 111 -2.19 -6.44 -2.65
C LEU A 111 -2.88 -5.86 -3.90
N ILE A 112 -4.20 -6.01 -3.97
CA ILE A 112 -5.08 -5.56 -5.07
C ILE A 112 -5.61 -4.17 -4.76
#